data_AF-A0A1F7D0Q4-F1
#
_entry.id   AF-A0A1F7D0Q4-F1
#
_cell.length_a   1.000
_cell.length_b   1.000
_cell.length_c   1.000
_cell.angle_alpha   90.00
_cell.angle_beta   90.00
_cell.angle_gamma   90.00
#
_symmetry.space_group_name_H-M   'P 1'
#
loop_
_entity.id
_entity.type
_entity.pdbx_description
1 polymer ?
#
loop_
_entity_poly.entity_id
_entity_poly.type
_entity_poly.pdbx_seq_one_letter_code
_entity_poly.pdbx_strand_id
1 'polypeptide(L)'
;MNIPLFSRYTGWTLITIGVAGFFTGSTLLYFRVSDALNIFYITTGILAVIAGTGRGFPFLLTVLGSVYALVAAIGLIRSGDLFGFAEVNTANHLLFILVAAGCLFFGTTPKKRKDALPPFPSEPPPAQ
;
A
#
# COMPACT_ATOMS: atom_id res chain seq x y z
N MET A 1 4.94 -10.29 -11.69
CA MET A 1 3.56 -10.06 -11.20
C MET A 1 3.03 -8.76 -11.79
N ASN A 2 1.80 -8.74 -12.30
CA ASN A 2 1.21 -7.51 -12.83
C ASN A 2 0.86 -6.56 -11.68
N ILE A 3 1.48 -5.39 -11.67
CA ILE A 3 1.26 -4.27 -10.74
C ILE A 3 -0.25 -4.01 -10.44
N PRO A 4 -1.16 -3.94 -11.44
CA PRO A 4 -2.59 -3.73 -11.17
C PRO A 4 -3.29 -4.93 -10.51
N LEU A 5 -2.83 -6.17 -10.76
CA LEU A 5 -3.36 -7.37 -10.11
C LEU A 5 -2.96 -7.43 -8.65
N PHE A 6 -1.68 -7.18 -8.34
CA PHE A 6 -1.19 -7.10 -6.96
C PHE A 6 -2.00 -6.10 -6.15
N SER A 7 -2.23 -4.90 -6.71
CA SER A 7 -3.05 -3.87 -6.08
C SER A 7 -4.44 -4.33 -5.67
N ARG A 8 -5.13 -5.00 -6.60
CA ARG A 8 -6.50 -5.44 -6.39
C ARG A 8 -6.56 -6.51 -5.31
N TYR A 9 -5.61 -7.46 -5.33
CA TYR A 9 -5.53 -8.49 -4.30
C TYR A 9 -5.22 -7.89 -2.93
N THR A 10 -4.21 -7.02 -2.82
CA THR A 10 -3.90 -6.34 -1.56
C THR A 10 -5.09 -5.52 -1.07
N GLY A 11 -5.74 -4.77 -1.95
CA GLY A 11 -6.90 -3.96 -1.62
C GLY A 11 -8.08 -4.79 -1.11
N TRP A 12 -8.45 -5.85 -1.82
CA TRP A 12 -9.51 -6.76 -1.36
C TRP A 12 -9.14 -7.43 -0.03
N THR A 13 -7.91 -7.90 0.13
CA THR A 13 -7.44 -8.49 1.39
C THR A 13 -7.61 -7.53 2.56
N LEU A 14 -7.18 -6.27 2.41
CA LEU A 14 -7.33 -5.25 3.46
C LEU A 14 -8.80 -4.94 3.78
N ILE A 15 -9.65 -4.80 2.76
CA ILE A 15 -11.09 -4.60 2.96
C ILE A 15 -11.69 -5.78 3.75
N THR A 16 -11.36 -7.01 3.35
CA THR A 16 -11.91 -8.22 3.97
C THR A 16 -11.46 -8.33 5.44
N ILE A 17 -10.19 -8.05 5.73
CA ILE A 17 -9.64 -8.01 7.08
C ILE A 17 -10.35 -6.95 7.93
N GLY A 18 -10.50 -5.73 7.40
CA GLY A 18 -11.14 -4.63 8.13
C GLY A 18 -12.62 -4.90 8.40
N VAL A 19 -13.37 -5.43 7.43
CA VAL A 19 -14.78 -5.81 7.63
C VAL A 19 -14.89 -6.95 8.64
N ALA A 20 -14.09 -8.01 8.50
CA ALA A 20 -14.11 -9.13 9.43
C ALA A 20 -13.74 -8.72 10.86
N GLY A 21 -12.81 -7.77 11.01
CA GLY A 21 -12.36 -7.26 12.30
C GLY A 21 -13.48 -6.63 13.14
N PHE A 22 -14.53 -6.08 12.51
CA PHE A 22 -15.70 -5.54 13.24
C PHE A 22 -16.56 -6.63 13.88
N PHE A 23 -16.52 -7.86 13.37
CA PHE A 23 -17.35 -8.96 13.86
C PHE A 23 -16.63 -9.84 14.88
N THR A 24 -15.32 -9.69 15.05
CA THR A 24 -14.49 -10.54 15.92
C THR A 24 -14.13 -9.90 17.26
N GLY A 25 -14.62 -8.71 17.55
CA GLY A 25 -14.33 -7.99 18.80
C GLY A 25 -12.90 -7.44 18.80
N SER A 26 -12.05 -7.91 19.71
CA SER A 26 -10.70 -7.35 19.94
C SER A 26 -9.56 -8.08 19.22
N THR A 27 -9.81 -9.28 18.67
CA THR A 27 -8.79 -10.06 17.95
C THR A 27 -9.38 -10.76 16.73
N LEU A 28 -8.74 -10.62 15.56
CA LEU A 28 -9.02 -11.37 14.35
C LEU A 28 -7.84 -12.31 14.07
N LEU A 29 -8.05 -13.63 14.24
CA LEU A 29 -6.98 -14.63 14.24
C LEU A 29 -5.88 -14.31 15.28
N TYR A 30 -4.77 -13.75 14.82
CA TYR A 30 -3.64 -13.29 15.64
C TYR A 30 -3.48 -11.77 15.64
N PHE A 31 -4.29 -11.05 14.86
CA PHE A 31 -4.21 -9.61 14.71
C PHE A 31 -5.09 -8.94 15.76
N ARG A 32 -4.53 -8.01 16.53
CA ARG A 32 -5.36 -7.14 17.36
C ARG A 32 -6.09 -6.18 16.45
N VAL A 33 -7.41 -6.14 16.60
CA VAL A 33 -8.29 -5.30 15.79
C VAL A 33 -8.99 -4.29 16.69
N SER A 34 -9.20 -3.09 16.15
CA SER A 34 -9.94 -2.01 16.78
C SER A 34 -10.81 -1.37 15.69
N ASP A 35 -11.89 -0.70 16.09
CA ASP A 35 -12.77 -0.03 15.13
C ASP A 35 -11.97 0.93 14.23
N ALA A 36 -11.03 1.68 14.82
CA ALA A 36 -10.18 2.59 14.07
C ALA A 36 -9.24 1.86 13.09
N LEU A 37 -8.61 0.76 13.51
CA LEU A 37 -7.72 -0.01 12.65
C LEU A 37 -8.51 -0.69 11.51
N ASN A 38 -9.72 -1.15 11.79
CA ASN A 38 -10.62 -1.72 10.79
C ASN A 38 -11.03 -0.68 9.73
N ILE A 39 -11.38 0.54 10.15
CA ILE A 39 -11.64 1.66 9.23
C ILE A 39 -10.40 1.97 8.39
N PHE A 40 -9.22 1.96 9.00
CA PHE A 40 -7.96 2.18 8.28
C PHE A 40 -7.71 1.09 7.22
N TYR A 41 -7.92 -0.19 7.53
CA TYR A 41 -7.81 -1.27 6.55
C TYR A 41 -8.82 -1.14 5.41
N ILE A 42 -10.08 -0.79 5.71
CA ILE A 42 -11.11 -0.60 4.68
C ILE A 42 -10.76 0.58 3.77
N THR A 43 -10.45 1.75 4.33
CA THR A 43 -10.15 2.96 3.56
C THR A 43 -8.90 2.79 2.68
N THR A 44 -7.82 2.23 3.24
CA THR A 44 -6.61 1.94 2.47
C THR A 44 -6.83 0.85 1.42
N GLY A 45 -7.66 -0.14 1.72
CA GLY A 45 -8.04 -1.19 0.77
C GLY A 45 -8.87 -0.69 -0.40
N ILE A 46 -9.85 0.19 -0.16
CA ILE A 46 -10.64 0.86 -1.21
C ILE A 46 -9.73 1.67 -2.12
N LEU A 47 -8.81 2.46 -1.54
CA LEU A 47 -7.84 3.24 -2.30
C LEU A 47 -6.95 2.34 -3.18
N ALA A 48 -6.50 1.20 -2.66
CA ALA A 48 -5.72 0.23 -3.44
C ALA A 48 -6.54 -0.43 -4.56
N VAL A 49 -7.82 -0.76 -4.35
CA VAL A 49 -8.69 -1.31 -5.41
C VAL A 49 -8.92 -0.29 -6.53
N ILE A 50 -9.27 0.96 -6.17
CA ILE A 50 -9.54 2.05 -7.13
C ILE A 50 -8.27 2.38 -7.92
N ALA A 51 -7.13 2.50 -7.23
CA ALA A 51 -5.89 2.95 -7.84
C ALA A 51 -5.29 1.93 -8.83
N GLY A 52 -5.68 0.65 -8.76
CA GLY A 52 -5.32 -0.38 -9.74
C GLY A 52 -5.79 -0.11 -11.19
N THR A 53 -6.46 1.02 -11.44
CA THR A 53 -6.94 1.46 -12.75
C THR A 53 -6.30 2.76 -13.27
N GLY A 54 -5.46 3.46 -12.49
CA GLY A 54 -5.01 4.83 -12.80
C GLY A 54 -3.49 5.06 -12.85
N ARG A 55 -3.07 6.18 -13.46
CA ARG A 55 -1.64 6.61 -13.56
C ARG A 55 -1.02 7.00 -12.20
N GLY A 56 -1.83 7.37 -11.20
CA GLY A 56 -1.38 7.73 -9.85
C GLY A 56 -1.02 6.55 -8.94
N PHE A 57 -1.11 5.32 -9.46
CA PHE A 57 -0.92 4.10 -8.68
C PHE A 57 0.44 3.96 -7.97
N PRO A 58 1.59 4.23 -8.62
CA PRO A 58 2.89 4.08 -7.97
C PRO A 58 3.05 5.06 -6.80
N PHE A 59 2.49 6.27 -6.95
CA PHE A 59 2.48 7.28 -5.89
C PHE A 59 1.64 6.83 -4.69
N LEU A 60 0.43 6.31 -4.93
CA LEU A 60 -0.44 5.82 -3.86
C LEU A 60 0.18 4.65 -3.09
N LEU A 61 0.80 3.70 -3.81
CA LEU A 61 1.56 2.63 -3.16
C LEU A 61 2.74 3.16 -2.35
N THR A 62 3.46 4.16 -2.86
CA THR A 62 4.58 4.75 -2.13
C THR A 62 4.11 5.43 -0.84
N VAL A 63 3.01 6.18 -0.90
CA VAL A 63 2.40 6.83 0.28
C VAL A 63 1.93 5.77 1.28
N LEU A 64 1.14 4.78 0.85
CA LEU A 64 0.68 3.70 1.73
C LEU A 64 1.85 2.95 2.34
N GLY A 65 2.83 2.56 1.53
CA GLY A 65 4.02 1.86 2.00
C GLY A 65 4.81 2.67 3.00
N SER A 66 4.89 3.99 2.82
CA SER A 66 5.58 4.89 3.78
C SER A 66 4.82 5.00 5.10
N VAL A 67 3.49 5.10 5.06
CA VAL A 67 2.66 5.13 6.28
C VAL A 67 2.79 3.82 7.05
N TYR A 68 2.68 2.68 6.38
CA TYR A 68 2.86 1.37 7.00
C TYR A 68 4.29 1.14 7.52
N ALA A 69 5.31 1.64 6.80
CA ALA A 69 6.70 1.60 7.25
C ALA A 69 6.90 2.45 8.52
N LEU A 70 6.29 3.63 8.59
CA LEU A 70 6.36 4.50 9.76
C LEU A 70 5.69 3.85 10.97
N VAL A 71 4.48 3.30 10.80
CA VAL A 71 3.77 2.58 11.86
C VAL A 71 4.58 1.38 12.34
N ALA A 72 5.18 0.62 11.42
CA ALA A 72 6.09 -0.47 11.77
C ALA A 72 7.33 0.04 12.53
N ALA A 73 7.98 1.12 12.08
CA ALA A 73 9.16 1.67 12.75
C ALA A 73 8.84 2.15 14.17
N ILE A 74 7.67 2.78 14.38
CA ILE A 74 7.21 3.17 15.72
C ILE A 74 6.95 1.93 16.59
N GLY A 75 6.39 0.87 16.02
CA GLY A 75 6.16 -0.42 16.68
C GLY A 75 7.44 -1.11 17.18
N LEU A 76 8.60 -0.84 16.57
CA LEU A 76 9.90 -1.34 17.04
C LEU A 76 10.38 -0.64 18.31
N ILE A 77 10.02 0.64 18.48
CA ILE A 77 10.46 1.48 19.61
C ILE A 77 9.46 1.36 20.77
N ARG A 78 8.17 1.18 20.45
CA ARG A 78 7.09 1.13 21.44
C ARG A 78 6.19 -0.08 21.19
N SER A 79 6.24 -1.03 22.11
CA SER A 79 5.29 -2.13 22.17
C SER A 79 4.05 -1.70 22.97
N GLY A 80 2.86 -2.00 22.47
CA GLY A 80 1.59 -1.61 23.09
C GLY A 80 0.74 -0.69 22.21
N ASP A 81 -0.09 0.14 22.84
CA ASP A 81 -1.09 0.95 22.16
C ASP A 81 -0.44 2.14 21.42
N LEU A 82 -0.42 2.10 20.08
CA LEU A 82 -0.01 3.23 19.25
C LEU A 82 -1.19 4.19 19.12
N PHE A 83 -1.09 5.31 19.84
CA PHE A 83 -2.01 6.45 19.77
C PHE A 83 -3.49 6.11 20.09
N GLY A 84 -3.79 4.98 20.75
CA GLY A 84 -5.17 4.54 21.00
C GLY A 84 -5.86 3.97 19.76
N PHE A 85 -5.11 3.74 18.68
CA PHE A 85 -5.64 3.31 17.38
C PHE A 85 -5.15 1.92 16.97
N ALA A 86 -3.91 1.57 17.31
CA ALA A 86 -3.30 0.30 16.91
C ALA A 86 -2.51 -0.29 18.08
N GLU A 87 -3.05 -1.28 18.77
CA GLU A 87 -2.24 -2.04 19.71
C GLU A 87 -1.32 -2.99 18.93
N VAL A 88 -0.02 -2.67 18.96
CA VAL A 88 0.98 -3.36 18.15
C VAL A 88 1.41 -4.61 18.88
N ASN A 89 0.77 -5.73 18.52
CA ASN A 89 1.32 -7.04 18.76
C ASN A 89 2.25 -7.46 17.63
N THR A 90 3.07 -8.47 17.87
CA THR A 90 4.08 -8.94 16.91
C THR A 90 3.49 -9.31 15.55
N ALA A 91 2.27 -9.86 15.53
CA ALA A 91 1.55 -10.21 14.29
C ALA A 91 1.18 -8.96 13.48
N ASN A 92 0.55 -7.96 14.10
CA ASN A 92 0.23 -6.67 13.47
C ASN A 92 1.50 -6.02 12.92
N HIS A 93 2.59 -6.07 13.69
CA HIS A 93 3.85 -5.50 13.29
C HIS A 93 4.43 -6.15 12.02
N LEU A 94 4.40 -7.48 11.92
CA LEU A 94 4.83 -8.20 10.73
C LEU A 94 3.95 -7.87 9.52
N LEU A 95 2.64 -7.75 9.72
CA LEU A 95 1.72 -7.36 8.65
C LEU A 95 2.05 -5.97 8.11
N PHE A 96 2.31 -5.00 8.99
CA PHE A 96 2.72 -3.65 8.57
C PHE A 96 4.04 -3.66 7.80
N ILE A 97 5.02 -4.45 8.22
CA ILE A 97 6.30 -4.59 7.50
C ILE A 97 6.08 -5.19 6.11
N LEU A 98 5.28 -6.27 6.00
CA LEU A 98 5.04 -6.94 4.73
C LEU A 98 4.29 -6.05 3.74
N VAL A 99 3.26 -5.33 4.22
CA VAL A 99 2.51 -4.36 3.41
C VAL A 99 3.43 -3.21 3.01
N ALA A 100 4.21 -2.65 3.94
CA ALA A 100 5.16 -1.59 3.65
C ALA A 100 6.18 -1.99 2.57
N ALA A 101 6.81 -3.15 2.74
CA ALA A 101 7.80 -3.66 1.81
C ALA A 101 7.20 -3.91 0.42
N GLY A 102 6.02 -4.54 0.35
CA GLY A 102 5.32 -4.77 -0.91
C GLY A 102 4.93 -3.45 -1.60
N CYS A 103 4.30 -2.54 -0.87
CA CYS A 103 3.87 -1.25 -1.39
C CYS A 103 5.05 -0.40 -1.86
N LEU A 104 6.14 -0.28 -1.09
CA LEU A 104 7.32 0.48 -1.50
C LEU A 104 8.03 -0.16 -2.69
N PHE A 105 8.18 -1.49 -2.71
CA PHE A 105 8.79 -2.19 -3.82
C PHE A 105 8.05 -1.93 -5.14
N PHE A 106 6.72 -2.11 -5.16
CA PHE A 106 5.92 -1.88 -6.37
C PHE A 106 5.67 -0.39 -6.67
N GLY A 107 5.69 0.47 -5.66
CA GLY A 107 5.46 1.92 -5.80
C GLY A 107 6.68 2.69 -6.32
N THR A 108 7.89 2.26 -5.96
CA THR A 108 9.14 2.92 -6.35
C THR A 108 9.82 2.33 -7.57
N THR A 109 9.36 1.16 -8.05
CA THR A 109 9.93 0.53 -9.25
C THR A 109 9.71 1.45 -10.47
N PRO A 110 10.78 2.00 -11.08
CA PRO A 110 10.65 2.88 -12.23
C PRO A 110 10.11 2.09 -13.42
N LYS A 111 9.05 2.61 -14.08
CA LYS A 111 8.64 2.07 -15.38
C LYS A 111 9.78 2.29 -16.36
N LYS A 112 10.25 1.23 -17.03
CA LYS A 112 11.11 1.37 -18.22
C LYS A 112 10.43 2.36 -19.17
N ARG A 113 11.10 3.48 -19.42
CA ARG A 113 10.71 4.56 -20.32
C ARG A 113 10.67 4.02 -21.76
N LYS A 114 9.63 3.25 -22.11
CA LYS A 114 9.43 2.75 -23.47
C LYS A 114 8.92 3.83 -24.42
N ASP A 115 8.53 5.00 -23.89
CA ASP A 115 7.92 6.09 -24.65
C ASP A 115 8.80 7.36 -24.65
N ALA A 116 10.12 7.22 -24.45
CA ALA A 116 11.01 8.31 -24.84
C ALA A 116 10.91 8.43 -26.36
N LEU A 117 10.11 9.40 -26.83
CA LEU A 117 10.14 9.85 -28.21
C LEU A 117 11.60 9.91 -28.65
N PRO A 118 11.95 9.35 -29.83
CA PRO A 118 13.28 9.52 -30.36
C PRO A 118 13.62 11.03 -30.31
N PRO A 119 14.87 11.39 -30.01
CA PRO A 119 15.28 12.78 -30.05
C PRO A 119 14.77 13.39 -31.37
N PHE A 120 14.20 14.60 -31.30
CA PHE A 120 13.75 15.33 -32.49
C PHE A 120 14.83 15.18 -33.58
N PRO A 121 14.46 14.85 -34.82
CA PRO A 121 15.43 14.81 -35.91
C PRO A 121 16.20 16.13 -35.91
N SER A 122 17.52 16.05 -35.70
CA SER A 122 18.39 17.22 -35.68
C SER A 122 18.55 17.86 -37.05
N GLU A 123 18.04 17.20 -38.10
CA GLU A 123 18.14 17.66 -39.47
C GLU A 123 16.78 18.14 -39.99
N PRO A 124 16.72 19.36 -40.55
CA PRO A 124 15.57 19.80 -41.32
C PRO A 124 15.34 18.85 -42.51
N PRO A 125 14.08 18.64 -42.95
CA PRO A 125 13.81 17.89 -44.16
C PRO A 125 14.56 18.48 -45.36
N PRO A 126 15.09 17.66 -46.28
CA PRO A 126 15.75 18.18 -47.48
C PRO A 126 14.79 19.08 -48.25
N ALA A 127 15.25 20.27 -48.62
CA ALA A 127 14.49 21.21 -49.43
C ALA A 127 14.14 20.55 -50.77
N GLN A 128 12.84 20.48 -51.07
CA GLN A 128 12.31 20.08 -52.39
C GLN A 128 12.40 21.24 -53.37
#